data_AF-A0A317F572-F1
#
_entry.id   AF-A0A317F572-F1
#
_cell.length_a   1.000
_cell.length_b   1.000
_cell.length_c   1.000
_cell.angle_alpha   90.00
_cell.angle_beta   90.00
_cell.angle_gamma   90.00
#
_symmetry.space_group_name_H-M   'P 1'
#
loop_
_entity.id
_entity.type
_entity.pdbx_description
1 polymer ?
#
loop_
_entity_poly.entity_id
_entity_poly.type
_entity_poly.pdbx_seq_one_letter_code
_entity_poly.pdbx_strand_id
1 'polypeptide(L)'
;MNELKRIFHELFRKEPTIVKIPSWSHYSPKEFILANGIAPIEYMHIALSPRTDSQFHFYNDSLQSHISGMVREIEGNNGWSAPMESVAKQMIKEALPIRGFDFYLMGMPKKNKGKTYELLVKAGTALALNEAFDLGHDRLMLSTVVSRTNGDSILDTLFLSQIFQHSEITGQRLEKI
;
A
#
# COMPACT_ATOMS: atom_id res chain seq x y z
N MET A 1 12.81 9.43 7.57
CA MET A 1 13.04 8.80 6.25
C MET A 1 14.29 7.92 6.21
N ASN A 2 15.45 8.38 6.73
CA ASN A 2 16.68 7.58 6.77
C ASN A 2 16.55 6.27 7.58
N GLU A 3 15.76 6.29 8.66
CA GLU A 3 15.54 5.10 9.50
C GLU A 3 14.77 3.99 8.78
N LEU A 4 13.67 4.32 8.07
CA LEU A 4 12.89 3.34 7.32
C LEU A 4 13.73 2.67 6.22
N LYS A 5 14.57 3.45 5.52
CA LYS A 5 15.53 2.90 4.54
C LYS A 5 16.54 1.97 5.22
N ARG A 6 17.09 2.37 6.36
CA ARG A 6 18.03 1.54 7.13
C ARG A 6 17.41 0.21 7.54
N ILE A 7 16.21 0.23 8.13
CA ILE A 7 15.50 -0.98 8.56
C ILE A 7 15.21 -1.89 7.35
N PHE A 8 14.71 -1.32 6.26
CA PHE A 8 14.42 -2.08 5.05
C PHE A 8 15.69 -2.72 4.46
N HIS A 9 16.80 -1.98 4.44
CA HIS A 9 18.09 -2.48 3.98
C HIS A 9 18.62 -3.59 4.90
N GLU A 10 18.43 -3.49 6.22
CA GLU A 10 18.82 -4.53 7.17
C GLU A 10 18.02 -5.83 6.95
N LEU A 11 16.72 -5.72 6.67
CA LEU A 11 15.82 -6.86 6.43
C LEU A 11 16.06 -7.52 5.07
N PHE A 12 16.19 -6.73 4.00
CA PHE A 12 16.10 -7.23 2.62
C PHE A 12 17.35 -6.96 1.76
N ARG A 13 18.34 -6.21 2.27
CA ARG A 13 19.57 -5.83 1.54
C ARG A 13 19.29 -5.11 0.21
N LYS A 14 18.24 -4.28 0.20
CA LYS A 14 17.77 -3.54 -0.98
C LYS A 14 17.41 -2.10 -0.64
N GLU A 15 17.37 -1.26 -1.65
CA GLU A 15 16.80 0.09 -1.56
C GLU A 15 15.28 0.04 -1.84
N PRO A 16 14.44 0.58 -0.94
CA PRO A 16 13.00 0.62 -1.15
C PRO A 16 12.55 1.88 -1.90
N THR A 17 11.47 1.73 -2.65
CA THR A 17 10.50 2.80 -2.86
C THR A 17 9.70 2.99 -1.59
N ILE A 18 9.64 4.21 -1.06
CA ILE A 18 8.87 4.55 0.13
C ILE A 18 7.66 5.37 -0.29
N VAL A 19 6.48 4.96 0.16
CA VAL A 19 5.27 5.76 0.07
C VAL A 19 4.81 6.13 1.48
N LYS A 20 4.38 7.38 1.62
CA LYS A 20 3.82 7.93 2.86
C LYS A 20 2.36 8.28 2.59
N ILE A 21 1.48 7.61 3.34
CA ILE A 21 0.04 7.73 3.23
C ILE A 21 -0.47 8.49 4.45
N PRO A 22 -1.15 9.63 4.26
CA PRO A 22 -1.80 10.34 5.36
C PRO A 22 -2.96 9.53 5.92
N SER A 23 -3.11 9.56 7.24
CA SER A 23 -4.18 8.89 7.95
C SER A 23 -5.19 9.87 8.55
N TRP A 24 -6.44 9.56 8.30
CA TRP A 24 -7.63 10.08 8.98
C TRP A 24 -8.40 8.94 9.65
N SER A 25 -7.69 7.93 10.17
CA SER A 25 -8.25 6.66 10.64
C SER A 25 -9.33 6.76 11.73
N HIS A 26 -9.50 7.93 12.35
CA HIS A 26 -10.60 8.20 13.30
C HIS A 26 -11.94 8.48 12.62
N TYR A 27 -11.93 8.77 11.32
CA TYR A 27 -13.13 9.01 10.52
C TYR A 27 -13.46 7.78 9.67
N SER A 28 -14.75 7.48 9.56
CA SER A 28 -15.25 6.65 8.46
C SER A 28 -15.04 7.38 7.12
N PRO A 29 -15.01 6.66 5.98
CA PRO A 29 -14.88 7.30 4.67
C PRO A 29 -15.96 8.38 4.43
N LYS A 30 -17.18 8.16 4.94
CA LYS A 30 -18.28 9.12 4.85
C LYS A 30 -18.01 10.38 5.66
N GLU A 31 -17.57 10.24 6.91
CA GLU A 31 -17.25 11.39 7.76
C GLU A 31 -16.07 12.17 7.20
N PHE A 32 -15.08 11.48 6.63
CA PHE A 32 -13.92 12.12 6.03
C PHE A 32 -14.27 13.00 4.83
N ILE A 33 -15.09 12.48 3.91
CA ILE A 33 -15.55 13.25 2.74
C ILE A 33 -16.29 14.54 3.19
N LEU A 34 -17.03 14.47 4.29
CA LEU A 34 -17.76 15.62 4.85
C LEU A 34 -16.86 16.60 5.60
N ALA A 35 -15.73 16.14 6.13
CA ALA A 35 -14.84 16.91 6.98
C ALA A 35 -13.81 17.77 6.21
N ASN A 36 -14.09 18.09 4.94
CA ASN A 36 -13.26 18.84 3.99
C ASN A 36 -12.28 19.84 4.65
N GLY A 37 -10.97 19.63 4.47
CA GLY A 37 -9.91 20.55 4.94
C GLY A 37 -9.21 20.21 6.27
N ILE A 38 -9.45 19.02 6.86
CA ILE A 38 -8.73 18.58 8.07
C ILE A 38 -7.35 18.00 7.74
N ALA A 39 -6.31 18.46 8.43
CA ALA A 39 -4.96 17.92 8.32
C ALA A 39 -4.88 16.46 8.82
N PRO A 40 -4.03 15.60 8.22
CA PRO A 40 -3.85 14.23 8.68
C PRO A 40 -3.22 14.20 10.07
N ILE A 41 -3.67 13.25 10.89
CA ILE A 41 -3.26 13.14 12.30
C ILE A 41 -2.07 12.19 12.45
N GLU A 42 -1.98 11.19 11.57
CA GLU A 42 -0.91 10.19 11.55
C GLU A 42 -0.49 9.88 10.11
N TYR A 43 0.63 9.18 9.95
CA TYR A 43 1.09 8.71 8.65
C TYR A 43 1.45 7.24 8.70
N MET A 44 1.00 6.52 7.68
CA MET A 44 1.44 5.17 7.35
C MET A 44 2.56 5.27 6.33
N HIS A 45 3.60 4.47 6.51
CA HIS A 45 4.73 4.37 5.61
C HIS A 45 4.82 2.93 5.11
N ILE A 46 4.96 2.79 3.80
CA ILE A 46 5.22 1.51 3.16
C ILE A 46 6.53 1.63 2.41
N ALA A 47 7.44 0.71 2.67
CA ALA A 47 8.66 0.52 1.91
C ALA A 47 8.52 -0.74 1.06
N LEU A 48 8.82 -0.65 -0.23
CA LEU A 48 8.65 -1.76 -1.17
C LEU A 48 9.83 -1.81 -2.15
N SER A 49 10.32 -3.01 -2.44
CA SER A 49 11.27 -3.22 -3.53
C SER A 49 10.90 -4.44 -4.36
N PRO A 50 11.03 -4.41 -5.70
CA PRO A 50 10.82 -5.59 -6.53
C PRO A 50 11.83 -6.70 -6.21
N ARG A 51 11.43 -7.94 -6.46
CA ARG A 51 12.30 -9.13 -6.44
C ARG A 51 12.41 -9.70 -7.84
N THR A 52 13.46 -10.49 -8.05
CA THR A 52 13.70 -11.21 -9.30
C THR A 52 12.97 -12.55 -9.34
N ASP A 53 12.61 -13.10 -8.17
CA ASP A 53 11.81 -14.31 -8.02
C ASP A 53 10.29 -14.00 -8.01
N SER A 54 9.47 -15.02 -7.75
CA SER A 54 8.01 -14.90 -7.68
C SER A 54 7.47 -14.87 -6.26
N GLN A 55 8.29 -14.53 -5.26
CA GLN A 55 7.88 -14.52 -3.85
C GLN A 55 7.46 -13.13 -3.40
N PHE A 56 6.44 -13.04 -2.56
CA PHE A 56 6.16 -11.82 -1.78
C PHE A 56 6.64 -12.02 -0.35
N HIS A 57 7.17 -10.96 0.25
CA HIS A 57 7.64 -10.92 1.63
C HIS A 57 7.00 -9.71 2.32
N PHE A 58 6.02 -9.93 3.19
CA PHE A 58 5.39 -8.89 4.00
C PHE A 58 6.02 -8.85 5.39
N TYR A 59 6.34 -7.66 5.87
CA TYR A 59 6.73 -7.41 7.25
C TYR A 59 5.87 -6.28 7.82
N ASN A 60 5.31 -6.48 9.02
CA ASN A 60 4.56 -5.46 9.74
C ASN A 60 5.27 -5.11 11.04
N ASP A 61 5.75 -3.87 11.12
CA ASP A 61 6.51 -3.36 12.26
C ASP A 61 5.69 -3.38 13.56
N SER A 62 4.45 -2.90 13.50
CA SER A 62 3.61 -2.86 14.69
C SER A 62 3.28 -4.25 15.23
N LEU A 63 3.09 -5.23 14.35
CA LEU A 63 2.78 -6.61 14.74
C LEU A 63 4.04 -7.46 15.00
N GLN A 64 5.23 -6.96 14.62
CA GLN A 64 6.48 -7.74 14.63
C GLN A 64 6.27 -9.10 13.94
N SER A 65 5.60 -9.08 12.78
CA SER A 65 5.14 -10.28 12.09
C SER A 65 5.59 -10.26 10.64
N HIS A 66 5.93 -11.44 10.15
CA HIS A 66 6.35 -11.69 8.78
C HIS A 66 5.48 -12.76 8.14
N ILE A 67 5.06 -12.53 6.89
CA ILE A 67 4.35 -13.49 6.04
C ILE A 67 5.02 -13.50 4.68
N SER A 68 5.24 -14.67 4.11
CA SER A 68 5.76 -14.82 2.75
C SER A 68 5.04 -15.94 2.01
N GLY A 69 5.11 -15.89 0.68
CA GLY A 69 4.47 -16.86 -0.19
C GLY A 69 4.74 -16.58 -1.65
N MET A 70 4.11 -17.34 -2.54
CA MET A 70 4.20 -17.11 -3.98
C MET A 70 3.15 -16.10 -4.43
N VAL A 71 3.56 -15.17 -5.30
CA VAL A 71 2.68 -14.14 -5.86
C VAL A 71 1.49 -14.75 -6.63
N ARG A 72 1.70 -15.92 -7.24
CA ARG A 72 0.65 -16.67 -7.95
C ARG A 72 -0.36 -17.35 -7.04
N GLU A 73 -0.03 -17.49 -5.76
CA GLU A 73 -0.84 -18.17 -4.74
C GLU A 73 -1.55 -17.17 -3.82
N ILE A 74 -1.51 -15.87 -4.16
CA ILE A 74 -2.18 -14.84 -3.36
C ILE A 74 -3.70 -15.06 -3.39
N GLU A 75 -4.27 -15.35 -2.22
CA GLU A 75 -5.70 -15.56 -2.07
C GLU A 75 -6.44 -14.28 -1.67
N GLY A 76 -5.81 -13.41 -0.84
CA GLY A 76 -6.42 -12.16 -0.38
C GLY A 76 -7.22 -12.28 0.92
N ASN A 77 -7.08 -13.39 1.66
CA ASN A 77 -8.00 -13.76 2.73
C ASN A 77 -7.33 -13.97 4.10
N ASN A 78 -6.00 -13.81 4.19
CA ASN A 78 -5.24 -14.26 5.35
C ASN A 78 -4.85 -13.10 6.28
N GLY A 79 -5.55 -12.98 7.40
CA GLY A 79 -5.11 -12.17 8.54
C GLY A 79 -4.80 -10.71 8.21
N TRP A 80 -3.68 -10.21 8.74
CA TRP A 80 -3.30 -8.80 8.58
C TRP A 80 -2.71 -8.48 7.20
N SER A 81 -2.27 -9.47 6.42
CA SER A 81 -1.75 -9.29 5.05
C SER A 81 -2.86 -9.17 4.01
N ALA A 82 -4.09 -9.61 4.32
CA ALA A 82 -5.22 -9.63 3.40
C ALA A 82 -5.42 -8.32 2.60
N PRO A 83 -5.32 -7.10 3.19
CA PRO A 83 -5.43 -5.87 2.42
C PRO A 83 -4.36 -5.75 1.32
N MET A 84 -3.09 -6.02 1.64
CA MET A 84 -1.98 -5.97 0.68
C MET A 84 -2.13 -7.03 -0.41
N GLU A 85 -2.46 -8.25 0.00
CA GLU A 85 -2.70 -9.39 -0.89
C GLU A 85 -3.84 -9.11 -1.87
N SER A 86 -4.97 -8.57 -1.40
CA SER A 86 -6.13 -8.28 -2.25
C SER A 86 -5.80 -7.28 -3.37
N VAL A 87 -4.95 -6.29 -3.09
CA VAL A 87 -4.49 -5.31 -4.08
C VAL A 87 -3.53 -5.93 -5.07
N ALA A 88 -2.52 -6.66 -4.59
CA ALA A 88 -1.57 -7.35 -5.47
C ALA A 88 -2.32 -8.30 -6.42
N LYS A 89 -3.26 -9.09 -5.89
CA LYS A 89 -4.13 -9.99 -6.66
C LYS A 89 -4.96 -9.25 -7.70
N GLN A 90 -5.58 -8.13 -7.33
CA GLN A 90 -6.37 -7.34 -8.28
C GLN A 90 -5.52 -6.74 -9.39
N MET A 91 -4.33 -6.22 -9.07
CA MET A 91 -3.39 -5.72 -10.07
C MET A 91 -2.88 -6.82 -11.01
N ILE A 92 -2.58 -8.01 -10.49
CA ILE A 92 -2.20 -9.18 -11.32
C ILE A 92 -3.36 -9.60 -12.23
N LYS A 93 -4.60 -9.60 -11.70
CA LYS A 93 -5.80 -9.88 -12.49
C LYS A 93 -6.01 -8.87 -13.63
N GLU A 94 -5.57 -7.63 -13.45
CA GLU A 94 -5.53 -6.59 -14.48
C GLU A 94 -4.32 -6.70 -15.41
N ALA A 95 -3.61 -7.84 -15.39
CA ALA A 95 -2.44 -8.14 -16.22
C ALA A 95 -1.26 -7.18 -16.01
N LEU A 96 -1.17 -6.54 -14.84
CA LEU A 96 -0.02 -5.71 -14.49
C LEU A 96 1.19 -6.60 -14.19
N PRO A 97 2.41 -6.23 -14.65
CA PRO A 97 3.63 -7.06 -14.58
C PRO A 97 4.25 -7.12 -13.17
N ILE A 98 3.44 -7.44 -12.17
CA ILE A 98 3.88 -7.62 -10.78
C ILE A 98 4.48 -9.03 -10.63
N ARG A 99 5.75 -9.06 -10.21
CA ARG A 99 6.49 -10.29 -9.84
C ARG A 99 6.63 -10.36 -8.32
N GLY A 100 7.67 -11.01 -7.81
CA GLY A 100 7.98 -10.97 -6.38
C GLY A 100 8.32 -9.57 -5.88
N PHE A 101 8.11 -9.32 -4.59
CA PHE A 101 8.44 -8.05 -3.95
C PHE A 101 8.64 -8.21 -2.43
N ASP A 102 9.49 -7.35 -1.88
CA ASP A 102 9.69 -7.18 -0.44
C ASP A 102 8.89 -5.96 0.02
N PHE A 103 8.18 -6.08 1.13
CA PHE A 103 7.21 -5.10 1.61
C PHE A 103 7.33 -4.93 3.13
N TYR A 104 7.45 -3.70 3.58
CA TYR A 104 7.52 -3.35 4.99
C TYR A 104 6.52 -2.24 5.33
N LEU A 105 5.64 -2.51 6.31
CA LEU A 105 4.62 -1.61 6.80
C LEU A 105 5.03 -1.00 8.14
N MET A 106 5.06 0.33 8.22
CA MET A 106 5.36 1.08 9.43
C MET A 106 4.38 2.23 9.63
N GLY A 107 4.02 2.52 10.88
CA GLY A 107 3.08 3.58 11.18
C GLY A 107 1.63 3.12 11.01
N MET A 108 0.82 3.47 12.02
CA MET A 108 -0.56 3.06 12.33
C MET A 108 -0.65 2.01 13.46
N PRO A 109 -1.24 2.38 14.61
CA PRO A 109 -1.26 1.54 15.81
C PRO A 109 -2.17 0.30 15.66
N LYS A 110 -1.81 -0.77 16.37
CA LYS A 110 -2.48 -2.10 16.45
C LYS A 110 -4.02 -2.07 16.62
N LYS A 111 -4.59 -0.95 17.05
CA LYS A 111 -5.99 -0.79 17.44
C LYS A 111 -6.94 -0.47 16.29
N ASN A 112 -6.45 -0.02 15.13
CA ASN A 112 -7.32 0.41 14.03
C ASN A 112 -7.63 -0.75 13.08
N LYS A 113 -8.48 -1.71 13.51
CA LYS A 113 -8.98 -2.82 12.67
C LYS A 113 -10.35 -2.49 12.07
N GLY A 114 -10.40 -1.48 11.20
CA GLY A 114 -11.66 -1.02 10.58
C GLY A 114 -11.52 -0.73 9.10
N LYS A 115 -12.66 -0.55 8.41
CA LYS A 115 -12.73 -0.34 6.96
C LYS A 115 -11.80 0.77 6.45
N THR A 116 -11.68 1.88 7.20
CA THR A 116 -10.77 2.99 6.83
C THR A 116 -9.31 2.55 6.85
N TYR A 117 -8.89 1.81 7.87
CA TYR A 117 -7.52 1.29 7.94
C TYR A 117 -7.21 0.35 6.78
N GLU A 118 -8.14 -0.57 6.48
CA GLU A 118 -7.97 -1.47 5.34
C GLU A 118 -7.84 -0.71 4.02
N LEU A 119 -8.67 0.31 3.79
CA LEU A 119 -8.56 1.16 2.60
C LEU A 119 -7.24 1.93 2.53
N LEU A 120 -6.74 2.44 3.66
CA LEU A 120 -5.45 3.13 3.73
C LEU A 120 -4.30 2.19 3.37
N VAL A 121 -4.26 0.99 3.97
CA VAL A 121 -3.26 -0.04 3.64
C VAL A 121 -3.34 -0.40 2.16
N LYS A 122 -4.55 -0.65 1.63
CA LYS A 122 -4.75 -0.95 0.21
C LYS A 122 -4.26 0.18 -0.70
N ALA A 123 -4.58 1.43 -0.38
CA ALA A 123 -4.13 2.60 -1.12
C ALA A 123 -2.59 2.67 -1.14
N GLY A 124 -1.97 2.52 0.03
CA GLY A 124 -0.53 2.49 0.15
C GLY A 124 0.13 1.37 -0.62
N THR A 125 -0.44 0.16 -0.59
CA THR A 125 0.05 -0.98 -1.38
C THR A 125 -0.05 -0.71 -2.88
N ALA A 126 -1.19 -0.20 -3.36
CA ALA A 126 -1.38 0.11 -4.78
C ALA A 126 -0.36 1.14 -5.26
N LEU A 127 -0.15 2.21 -4.48
CA LEU A 127 0.82 3.24 -4.81
C LEU A 127 2.25 2.70 -4.80
N ALA A 128 2.63 1.94 -3.77
CA ALA A 128 3.97 1.37 -3.66
C ALA A 128 4.27 0.41 -4.81
N LEU A 129 3.33 -0.45 -5.20
CA LEU A 129 3.47 -1.36 -6.32
C LEU A 129 3.57 -0.60 -7.66
N ASN A 130 2.72 0.41 -7.86
CA ASN A 130 2.75 1.26 -9.05
C ASN A 130 4.13 1.88 -9.28
N GLU A 131 4.71 2.46 -8.24
CA GLU A 131 5.98 3.15 -8.32
C GLU A 131 7.17 2.18 -8.41
N ALA A 132 7.19 1.15 -7.57
CA ALA A 132 8.31 0.22 -7.51
C ALA A 132 8.46 -0.61 -8.79
N PHE A 133 7.35 -0.90 -9.49
CA PHE A 133 7.34 -1.62 -10.76
C PHE A 133 7.24 -0.70 -11.99
N ASP A 134 7.26 0.63 -11.80
CA ASP A 134 7.12 1.64 -12.87
C ASP A 134 5.90 1.36 -13.79
N LEU A 135 4.75 1.07 -13.19
CA LEU A 135 3.53 0.69 -13.92
C LEU A 135 2.89 1.89 -14.64
N GLY A 136 3.22 3.12 -14.23
CA GLY A 136 2.81 4.36 -14.90
C GLY A 136 1.32 4.71 -14.76
N HIS A 137 0.60 4.10 -13.82
CA HIS A 137 -0.81 4.41 -13.62
C HIS A 137 -1.01 5.69 -12.80
N ASP A 138 -2.03 6.45 -13.18
CA ASP A 138 -2.45 7.62 -12.44
C ASP A 138 -3.23 7.25 -11.16
N ARG A 139 -3.36 8.23 -10.26
CA ARG A 139 -4.03 8.07 -8.96
C ARG A 139 -5.52 7.72 -9.07
N LEU A 140 -6.18 8.10 -10.17
CA LEU A 140 -7.59 7.76 -10.39
C LEU A 140 -7.73 6.28 -10.71
N MET A 141 -6.89 5.77 -11.61
CA MET A 141 -6.81 4.35 -11.94
C MET A 141 -6.48 3.52 -10.70
N LEU A 142 -5.51 3.95 -9.88
CA LEU A 142 -5.20 3.27 -8.61
C LEU A 142 -6.39 3.27 -7.64
N SER A 143 -7.20 4.34 -7.61
CA SER A 143 -8.43 4.40 -6.82
C SER A 143 -9.44 3.36 -7.28
N THR A 144 -9.58 3.19 -8.60
CA THR A 144 -10.45 2.15 -9.18
C THR A 144 -9.97 0.75 -8.84
N VAL A 145 -8.67 0.46 -8.99
CA VAL A 145 -8.08 -0.84 -8.62
C VAL A 145 -8.40 -1.18 -7.17
N VAL A 146 -8.17 -0.24 -6.24
CA VAL A 146 -8.45 -0.47 -4.83
C VAL A 146 -9.94 -0.61 -4.56
N SER A 147 -10.79 0.21 -5.17
CA SER A 147 -12.25 0.16 -5.02
C SER A 147 -12.83 -1.19 -5.46
N ARG A 148 -12.30 -1.80 -6.52
CA ARG A 148 -12.69 -3.15 -6.99
C ARG A 148 -12.47 -4.23 -5.94
N THR A 149 -11.44 -4.09 -5.11
CA THR A 149 -11.20 -5.02 -3.99
C THR A 149 -12.24 -4.90 -2.86
N ASN A 150 -13.10 -3.88 -2.92
CA ASN A 150 -14.10 -3.52 -1.90
C ASN A 150 -15.52 -3.41 -2.49
N GLY A 151 -15.77 -4.02 -3.65
CA GLY A 151 -17.11 -4.05 -4.27
C GLY A 151 -17.51 -2.76 -5.00
N ASP A 152 -16.54 -1.98 -5.49
CA ASP A 152 -16.77 -0.82 -6.37
C ASP A 152 -17.62 0.31 -5.76
N SER A 153 -17.42 0.57 -4.46
CA SER A 153 -18.07 1.68 -3.76
C SER A 153 -17.58 3.04 -4.29
N ILE A 154 -18.53 3.89 -4.70
CA ILE A 154 -18.21 5.27 -5.12
C ILE A 154 -17.65 6.11 -3.95
N LEU A 155 -18.12 5.86 -2.73
CA LEU A 155 -17.60 6.52 -1.53
C LEU A 155 -16.16 6.11 -1.24
N ASP A 156 -15.83 4.84 -1.45
CA ASP A 156 -14.46 4.35 -1.28
C ASP A 156 -13.56 5.00 -2.34
N THR A 157 -14.04 5.12 -3.58
CA THR A 157 -13.31 5.78 -4.68
C THR A 157 -13.02 7.26 -4.39
N LEU A 158 -14.01 8.01 -3.89
CA LEU A 158 -13.83 9.42 -3.50
C LEU A 158 -12.84 9.57 -2.34
N PHE A 159 -12.97 8.72 -1.32
CA PHE A 159 -12.03 8.65 -0.21
C PHE A 159 -10.60 8.41 -0.73
N LEU A 160 -10.40 7.37 -1.54
CA LEU A 160 -9.10 7.00 -2.10
C LEU A 160 -8.48 8.12 -2.94
N SER A 161 -9.28 8.82 -3.74
CA SER A 161 -8.82 9.97 -4.53
C SER A 161 -8.20 11.05 -3.64
N GLN A 162 -8.86 11.39 -2.53
CA GLN A 162 -8.34 12.33 -1.55
C GLN A 162 -7.10 11.81 -0.83
N ILE A 163 -7.06 10.52 -0.46
CA ILE A 163 -5.85 9.90 0.13
C ILE A 163 -4.68 10.07 -0.83
N PHE A 164 -4.83 9.63 -2.08
CA PHE A 164 -3.74 9.69 -3.05
C PHE A 164 -3.25 11.10 -3.31
N GLN A 165 -4.15 12.09 -3.39
CA GLN A 165 -3.77 13.50 -3.56
C GLN A 165 -2.74 13.98 -2.52
N HIS A 166 -2.87 13.52 -1.28
CA HIS A 166 -2.03 13.91 -0.15
C HIS A 166 -0.91 12.91 0.15
N SER A 167 -0.80 11.81 -0.62
CA SER A 167 0.27 10.83 -0.48
C SER A 167 1.57 11.32 -1.12
N GLU A 168 2.68 11.01 -0.46
CA GLU A 168 4.04 11.33 -0.91
C GLU A 168 4.77 10.05 -1.31
N ILE A 169 5.64 10.16 -2.32
CA ILE A 169 6.51 9.07 -2.78
C ILE A 169 7.96 9.54 -2.62
N THR A 170 8.84 8.68 -2.13
CA THR A 170 10.28 8.91 -2.06
C THR A 170 11.02 7.61 -2.39
N GLY A 171 11.79 7.60 -3.48
CA GLY A 171 12.50 6.41 -3.93
C GLY A 171 13.14 6.63 -5.29
N GLN A 172 13.95 5.66 -5.75
CA GLN A 172 14.50 5.69 -7.10
C GLN A 172 13.37 5.52 -8.10
N ARG A 173 13.09 6.55 -8.91
CA ARG A 173 12.63 6.31 -10.27
C ARG A 173 13.80 5.63 -10.97
N LEU A 174 13.60 4.40 -11.47
CA LEU A 174 14.59 3.79 -12.35
C LEU A 174 14.81 4.77 -13.51
N GLU A 175 15.99 5.37 -13.58
CA GLU A 175 16.37 6.15 -14.76
C GLU A 175 16.33 5.19 -15.94
N LYS A 176 15.52 5.52 -16.95
CA LYS A 176 15.47 4.76 -18.20
C LYS A 176 16.87 4.80 -18.81
N ILE A 177 17.52 3.64 -18.89
CA ILE A 177 18.68 3.40 -19.75
C ILE A 177 18.18 3.21 -21.18
#